data_AF-A0A380TLM3-F1
#
_entry.id   AF-A0A380TLM3-F1
#
_cell.length_a   1.000
_cell.length_b   1.000
_cell.length_c   1.000
_cell.angle_alpha   90.00
_cell.angle_beta   90.00
_cell.angle_gamma   90.00
#
_symmetry.space_group_name_H-M   'P 1'
#
loop_
_entity.id
_entity.type
_entity.pdbx_description
1 polymer ?
#
loop_
_entity_poly.entity_id
_entity_poly.type
_entity_poly.pdbx_seq_one_letter_code
_entity_poly.pdbx_strand_id
1 'polypeptide(L)'
;MLRLLFWLFALPILVAVMVFAAMNPNEVQLNLWPVTDTGVPFPLYGVGLVGLLAGFLLGAVVGLLRRSGARARVRTLVQQTERDQREIASLKERLTQAERAQVQATGLPAPARDAA
;
A
#
# COMPACT_ATOMS: atom_id res chain seq x y z
N MET A 1 12.81 11.81 -6.85
CA MET A 1 11.96 11.53 -8.04
C MET A 1 10.48 11.86 -7.77
N LEU A 2 9.85 11.34 -6.71
CA LEU A 2 8.43 11.62 -6.40
C LEU A 2 8.08 13.13 -6.25
N ARG A 3 9.00 13.93 -5.70
CA ARG A 3 8.82 15.39 -5.56
C ARG A 3 8.74 16.13 -6.90
N LEU A 4 9.51 15.70 -7.90
CA LEU A 4 9.52 16.31 -9.23
C LEU A 4 8.21 15.98 -9.96
N LEU A 5 7.77 14.71 -9.88
CA LEU A 5 6.51 14.27 -10.45
C LEU A 5 5.32 14.98 -9.80
N PHE A 6 5.36 15.15 -8.48
CA PHE A 6 4.35 15.95 -7.77
C PHE A 6 4.28 17.37 -8.30
N TRP A 7 5.42 18.06 -8.45
CA TRP A 7 5.46 19.43 -8.97
C TRP A 7 5.01 19.53 -10.43
N LEU A 8 5.29 18.51 -11.24
CA LEU A 8 4.88 18.44 -12.64
C LEU A 8 3.34 18.39 -12.80
N PHE A 9 2.62 17.78 -11.86
CA PHE A 9 1.15 17.74 -11.89
C PHE A 9 0.51 18.85 -11.04
N ALA A 10 1.07 19.16 -9.87
CA ALA A 10 0.50 20.14 -8.96
C ALA A 10 0.55 21.56 -9.54
N LEU A 11 1.66 21.95 -10.18
CA LEU A 11 1.82 23.30 -10.70
C LEU A 11 0.84 23.60 -11.85
N PRO A 12 0.69 22.74 -12.90
CA PRO A 12 -0.28 23.01 -13.96
C PRO A 12 -1.72 23.00 -13.46
N ILE A 13 -2.07 22.09 -12.53
CA ILE A 13 -3.41 22.05 -11.92
C ILE A 13 -3.68 23.36 -11.17
N LEU A 14 -2.71 23.85 -10.39
CA LEU A 14 -2.84 25.12 -9.67
C LEU A 14 -3.06 26.30 -10.63
N VAL A 15 -2.28 26.36 -11.71
CA VAL A 15 -2.43 27.41 -12.74
C VAL A 15 -3.79 27.31 -13.41
N ALA A 16 -4.23 26.12 -13.80
CA ALA A 16 -5.54 25.91 -14.42
C ALA A 16 -6.68 26.36 -13.50
N VAL A 17 -6.59 26.04 -12.21
CA VAL A 17 -7.52 26.50 -11.17
C VAL A 17 -7.54 28.03 -11.07
N MET A 18 -6.37 28.67 -10.99
CA MET A 18 -6.28 30.13 -10.89
C MET A 18 -6.87 30.82 -12.13
N VAL A 19 -6.54 30.33 -13.32
CA VAL A 19 -7.08 30.86 -14.59
C VAL A 19 -8.58 30.67 -14.65
N PHE A 20 -9.10 29.50 -14.26
CA PHE A 20 -10.53 29.24 -14.22
C PHE A 20 -11.27 30.20 -13.28
N ALA A 21 -10.72 30.43 -12.08
CA ALA A 21 -11.29 31.36 -11.10
C ALA A 21 -11.26 32.82 -11.61
N ALA A 22 -10.15 33.23 -12.22
CA ALA A 22 -10.00 34.59 -12.76
C ALA A 22 -10.94 34.85 -13.95
N MET A 23 -11.16 33.84 -14.81
CA MET A 23 -12.00 33.96 -16.00
C MET A 23 -13.49 33.73 -15.74
N ASN A 24 -13.85 33.10 -14.62
CA ASN A 24 -15.23 32.79 -14.28
C ASN A 24 -15.59 33.32 -12.87
N PRO A 25 -15.58 34.65 -12.65
CA PRO A 25 -15.94 35.24 -11.37
C PRO A 25 -17.45 35.21 -11.08
N ASN A 26 -18.24 34.64 -11.99
CA ASN A 26 -19.70 34.60 -11.90
C ASN A 26 -20.16 33.91 -10.60
N GLU A 27 -21.18 34.48 -9.98
CA GLU A 27 -21.82 33.92 -8.80
C GLU A 27 -22.95 32.97 -9.20
N VAL A 28 -23.09 31.89 -8.43
CA VAL A 28 -24.21 30.96 -8.49
C VAL A 28 -24.94 30.93 -7.16
N GLN A 29 -26.25 30.73 -7.22
CA GLN A 29 -27.09 30.53 -6.04
C GLN A 29 -26.95 29.09 -5.55
N LEU A 30 -26.26 28.88 -4.43
CA LEU A 30 -26.20 27.56 -3.78
C LEU A 30 -27.39 27.38 -2.86
N ASN A 31 -28.32 26.50 -3.25
CA ASN A 31 -29.38 26.00 -2.38
C ASN A 31 -28.93 24.70 -1.72
N LEU A 32 -28.40 24.81 -0.50
CA LEU A 32 -27.92 23.68 0.29
C LEU A 32 -29.02 23.16 1.21
N TRP A 33 -30.11 22.64 0.67
CA TRP A 33 -31.15 22.03 1.50
C TRP A 33 -30.59 20.78 2.22
N PRO A 34 -30.83 20.56 3.53
CA PRO A 34 -31.68 21.32 4.47
C PRO A 34 -30.92 22.38 5.30
N VAL A 35 -29.65 22.65 4.97
CA VAL A 35 -28.76 23.55 5.72
C VAL A 35 -29.13 25.02 5.53
N THR A 36 -29.62 25.40 4.34
CA THR A 36 -30.02 26.77 4.00
C THR A 36 -31.41 26.81 3.39
N ASP A 37 -32.28 27.67 3.92
CA ASP A 37 -33.63 27.90 3.40
C ASP A 37 -33.67 28.82 2.17
N THR A 38 -32.57 29.54 1.90
CA THR A 38 -32.43 30.45 0.76
C THR A 38 -31.10 30.25 0.05
N GLY A 39 -31.07 30.59 -1.24
CA GLY A 39 -29.87 30.49 -2.06
C GLY A 39 -28.81 31.44 -1.53
N VAL A 40 -27.62 30.91 -1.27
CA VAL A 40 -26.46 31.71 -0.88
C VAL A 40 -25.66 32.03 -2.15
N PRO A 41 -25.41 33.31 -2.47
CA PRO A 41 -24.54 33.66 -3.59
C PRO A 41 -23.13 33.16 -3.31
N PHE A 42 -22.60 32.38 -4.23
CA PHE A 42 -21.29 31.76 -4.09
C PHE A 42 -20.56 31.78 -5.42
N PRO A 43 -19.25 32.09 -5.45
CA PRO A 43 -18.51 32.08 -6.71
C PRO A 43 -18.53 30.69 -7.34
N LEU A 44 -18.81 30.61 -8.65
CA LEU A 44 -18.91 29.34 -9.38
C LEU A 44 -17.64 28.49 -9.23
N TYR A 45 -16.47 29.12 -9.32
CA TYR A 45 -15.19 28.44 -9.13
C TYR A 45 -15.05 27.83 -7.74
N GLY A 46 -15.65 28.45 -6.72
CA GLY A 46 -15.63 27.97 -5.35
C GLY A 46 -16.28 26.60 -5.22
N VAL A 47 -17.37 26.32 -5.96
CA VAL A 47 -18.10 25.04 -5.86
C VAL A 47 -17.19 23.88 -6.24
N GLY A 48 -16.52 24.01 -7.39
CA GLY A 48 -15.57 23.01 -7.86
C GLY A 48 -14.36 22.88 -6.92
N LEU A 49 -13.84 24.00 -6.41
CA LEU A 49 -12.67 24.00 -5.55
C LEU A 49 -12.91 23.36 -4.19
N VAL A 50 -14.04 23.69 -3.56
CA VAL A 50 -14.44 23.10 -2.27
C VAL A 50 -14.72 21.61 -2.45
N GLY A 51 -15.40 21.21 -3.53
CA GLY A 51 -15.63 19.80 -3.84
C GLY A 51 -14.33 19.02 -4.06
N LEU A 52 -13.39 19.59 -4.82
CA LEU A 52 -12.07 18.99 -5.06
C LEU A 52 -11.28 18.86 -3.75
N LEU A 53 -11.27 19.90 -2.93
CA LEU A 53 -10.58 19.90 -1.64
C LEU A 53 -11.20 18.86 -0.70
N ALA A 54 -12.52 18.83 -0.58
CA ALA A 54 -13.23 17.85 0.24
C ALA A 54 -12.93 16.41 -0.22
N GLY A 55 -12.99 16.15 -1.53
CA GLY A 55 -12.65 14.85 -2.10
C GLY A 55 -11.18 14.47 -1.86
N PHE A 56 -10.26 15.42 -2.00
CA PHE A 56 -8.84 15.20 -1.70
C PHE A 56 -8.61 14.87 -0.23
N LEU A 57 -9.22 15.61 0.69
CA LEU A 57 -9.10 15.35 2.13
C LEU A 57 -9.67 13.98 2.50
N LEU A 58 -10.85 13.63 1.99
CA LEU A 58 -11.44 12.30 2.18
C LEU A 58 -10.53 11.21 1.61
N GLY A 59 -10.02 11.39 0.40
CA GLY A 59 -9.08 10.47 -0.23
C GLY A 59 -7.78 10.30 0.57
N ALA A 60 -7.24 11.39 1.11
CA ALA A 60 -6.07 11.38 1.97
C ALA A 60 -6.34 10.61 3.28
N VAL A 61 -7.46 10.87 3.94
CA VAL A 61 -7.89 10.15 5.16
C VAL A 61 -8.02 8.65 4.87
N VAL A 62 -8.70 8.27 3.79
CA VAL A 62 -8.83 6.86 3.36
C VAL A 62 -7.45 6.23 3.06
N GLY A 63 -6.57 6.97 2.39
CA GLY A 63 -5.20 6.52 2.10
C GLY A 63 -4.38 6.30 3.38
N LEU A 64 -4.51 7.19 4.36
CA LEU A 64 -3.87 7.10 5.67
C LEU A 64 -4.36 5.88 6.46
N LEU A 65 -5.69 5.65 6.48
CA LEU A 65 -6.32 4.48 7.11
C LEU A 65 -5.81 3.15 6.52
N ARG A 66 -5.62 3.09 5.20
CA ARG A 66 -5.08 1.90 4.53
C ARG A 66 -3.58 1.70 4.79
N ARG A 67 -2.83 2.77 4.95
CA ARG A 67 -1.37 2.74 5.16
C ARG A 67 -0.96 2.38 6.60
N SER A 68 -1.78 2.71 7.59
CA SER A 68 -1.49 2.41 9.00
C SER A 68 -1.50 0.89 9.28
N GLY A 69 -2.45 0.15 8.71
CA GLY A 69 -2.51 -1.32 8.85
C GLY A 69 -1.45 -2.07 8.05
N ALA A 70 -0.98 -1.51 6.93
CA ALA A 70 0.02 -2.16 6.07
C ALA A 70 1.36 -2.37 6.80
N ARG A 71 1.79 -1.41 7.63
CA ARG A 71 3.05 -1.53 8.40
C ARG A 71 2.98 -2.62 9.48
N ALA A 72 1.84 -2.72 10.17
CA ALA A 72 1.62 -3.77 11.17
C ALA A 72 1.60 -5.16 10.52
N ARG A 73 0.92 -5.30 9.37
CA ARG A 73 0.86 -6.56 8.60
C ARG A 73 2.20 -7.00 8.07
N VAL A 74 3.04 -6.07 7.60
CA VAL A 74 4.41 -6.40 7.17
C VAL A 74 5.22 -6.96 8.33
N ARG A 75 5.10 -6.39 9.54
CA ARG A 75 5.85 -6.87 10.71
C ARG A 75 5.40 -8.26 11.16
N THR A 76 4.10 -8.55 11.13
CA THR A 76 3.58 -9.88 11.48
C THR A 76 3.97 -10.93 10.43
N LEU A 77 3.93 -10.58 9.13
CA LEU A 77 4.33 -11.48 8.06
C LEU A 77 5.81 -11.82 8.14
N VAL A 78 6.69 -10.84 8.41
CA VAL A 78 8.13 -11.07 8.60
C VAL A 78 8.39 -12.04 9.76
N GLN A 79 7.70 -11.87 10.89
CA GLN A 79 7.84 -12.78 12.04
C GLN A 79 7.35 -14.20 11.74
N GLN A 80 6.27 -14.34 10.96
CA GLN A 80 5.78 -15.65 10.53
C GLN A 80 6.80 -16.32 9.60
N THR A 81 7.31 -15.61 8.59
CA THR A 81 8.32 -16.13 7.68
C THR A 81 9.58 -16.59 8.40
N GLU A 82 10.06 -15.84 9.40
CA GLU A 82 11.20 -16.26 10.22
C GLU A 82 10.94 -17.54 11.01
N ARG A 83 9.71 -17.74 11.52
CA ARG A 83 9.33 -18.97 12.24
C ARG A 83 9.28 -20.15 11.28
N ASP A 84 8.62 -19.98 10.14
CA ASP A 84 8.50 -21.02 9.12
C ASP A 84 9.89 -21.45 8.61
N GLN A 85 10.81 -20.50 8.42
CA GLN A 85 12.19 -20.81 8.04
C GLN A 85 12.93 -21.65 9.09
N ARG A 86 12.76 -21.34 10.38
CA ARG A 86 13.37 -22.13 11.47
C ARG A 86 12.79 -23.54 11.54
N GLU A 87 11.49 -23.66 11.34
CA GLU A 87 10.81 -24.96 11.33
C GLU A 87 11.28 -25.82 10.17
N ILE A 88 11.36 -25.26 8.96
CA ILE A 88 11.94 -25.93 7.78
C ILE A 88 13.39 -26.37 8.05
N ALA A 89 14.21 -25.51 8.66
CA ALA A 89 15.59 -25.85 9.01
C ALA A 89 15.65 -27.04 9.99
N SER A 90 14.82 -27.00 11.04
CA SER A 90 14.75 -28.07 12.04
C SER A 90 14.24 -29.40 11.46
N LEU A 91 13.27 -29.36 10.56
CA LEU A 91 12.72 -30.53 9.89
C LEU A 91 13.73 -31.15 8.93
N LYS A 92 14.49 -30.31 8.19
CA LYS A 92 15.61 -30.77 7.36
C LYS A 92 16.68 -31.45 8.19
N GLU A 93 17.08 -30.86 9.31
CA GLU A 93 18.07 -31.44 10.23
C GLU A 93 17.62 -32.83 10.72
N ARG A 94 16.36 -32.96 11.15
CA ARG A 94 15.78 -34.24 11.60
C ARG A 94 15.72 -35.27 10.48
N LEU A 95 15.36 -34.87 9.26
CA LEU A 95 15.38 -35.74 8.09
C LEU A 95 16.78 -36.25 7.80
N THR A 96 17.79 -35.37 7.78
CA THR A 96 19.18 -35.76 7.57
C THR A 96 19.69 -36.68 8.67
N GLN A 97 19.29 -36.46 9.93
CA GLN A 97 19.63 -37.36 11.03
C GLN A 97 18.96 -38.73 10.88
N ALA A 98 17.68 -38.76 10.51
CA ALA A 98 16.94 -40.00 10.26
C ALA A 98 17.54 -40.79 9.09
N GLU A 99 17.88 -40.12 7.98
CA GLU A 99 18.57 -40.74 6.83
C GLU A 99 19.93 -41.30 7.23
N ARG A 100 20.74 -40.55 8.00
CA ARG A 100 22.04 -41.04 8.50
C ARG A 100 21.87 -42.25 9.41
N ALA A 101 20.88 -42.23 10.31
CA ALA A 101 20.57 -43.36 11.18
C ALA A 101 20.10 -44.58 10.37
N GLN A 102 19.34 -44.36 9.30
CA GLN A 102 18.86 -45.41 8.41
C GLN A 102 20.02 -46.00 7.58
N VAL A 103 20.94 -45.18 7.08
CA VAL A 103 22.16 -45.63 6.39
C VAL A 103 23.07 -46.43 7.32
N GLN A 104 23.22 -46.00 8.58
CA GLN A 104 23.97 -46.75 9.60
C GLN A 104 23.29 -48.08 9.97
N ALA A 105 21.96 -48.10 10.09
CA ALA A 105 21.19 -49.30 10.41
C ALA A 105 21.11 -50.30 9.25
N THR A 106 21.15 -49.83 8.00
CA THR A 106 21.09 -50.69 6.81
C THR A 106 22.45 -51.32 6.47
N GLY A 107 23.55 -50.84 7.06
CA GLY A 107 24.84 -51.53 7.10
C GLY A 107 25.31 -52.06 5.74
N LEU A 108 25.13 -51.30 4.65
CA LEU A 108 25.56 -51.77 3.33
C LEU A 108 27.09 -51.67 3.24
N PRO A 109 27.83 -52.79 3.15
CA PRO A 109 29.26 -52.73 2.90
C PRO A 109 29.48 -52.12 1.52
N ALA A 110 30.49 -51.25 1.42
CA ALA A 110 30.95 -50.74 0.14
C ALA A 110 31.19 -51.93 -0.81
N PRO A 111 30.70 -51.89 -2.07
CA PRO A 111 30.93 -52.99 -2.99
C PRO A 111 32.44 -53.21 -3.08
N ALA A 112 32.88 -54.36 -2.60
CA ALA A 112 34.26 -54.79 -2.71
C ALA A 112 34.59 -54.74 -4.20
N ARG A 113 35.54 -53.89 -4.54
CA ARG A 113 36.10 -53.81 -5.88
C ARG A 113 36.92 -55.08 -6.06
N ASP A 114 36.26 -56.14 -6.52
CA ASP A 114 36.94 -57.32 -7.05
C ASP A 114 37.76 -56.84 -8.26
N ALA A 115 39.07 -56.74 -8.06
CA ALA A 115 40.05 -56.60 -9.11
C ALA A 115 40.82 -57.92 -9.19
N ALA A 116 40.61 -58.59 -10.33
CA ALA A 116 41.26 -59.79 -10.81
C ALA A 116 42.78 -59.63 -10.98
#